data_AF-U1QKQ0-F1
#
_entry.id   AF-U1QKQ0-F1
#
_cell.length_a   1.000
_cell.length_b   1.000
_cell.length_c   1.000
_cell.angle_alpha   90.00
_cell.angle_beta   90.00
_cell.angle_gamma   90.00
#
_symmetry.space_group_name_H-M   'P 1'
#
loop_
_entity.id
_entity.type
_entity.pdbx_description
1 polymer ?
#
loop_
_entity_poly.entity_id
_entity_poly.type
_entity_poly.pdbx_seq_one_letter_code
_entity_poly.pdbx_strand_id
1 'polypeptide(L)'
;MWAAIGWAIVRMVVVMAISYLVSQATARKQSNNSPEAVGAKDWNFPQVDEGTPQCVFFGDCWTEDWQVLAYGNYRTTEIKKG
;
A
#
# COMPACT_ATOMS: atom_id res chain seq x y z
N MET A 1 55.56 -20.90 12.99
CA MET A 1 54.33 -21.33 12.28
C MET A 1 53.07 -21.02 13.09
N TRP A 2 52.96 -21.42 14.36
CA TRP A 2 51.78 -21.16 15.21
C TRP A 2 51.46 -19.68 15.48
N ALA A 3 52.47 -18.82 15.66
CA ALA A 3 52.25 -17.39 15.87
C ALA A 3 51.64 -16.67 14.65
N ALA A 4 52.00 -17.08 13.43
CA ALA A 4 51.42 -16.53 12.20
C ALA A 4 49.95 -16.96 12.03
N ILE A 5 49.62 -18.20 12.42
CA ILE A 5 48.25 -18.71 12.44
C ILE A 5 47.41 -17.96 13.47
N GLY A 6 47.95 -17.72 14.67
CA GLY A 6 47.28 -16.92 15.70
C GLY A 6 46.99 -15.48 15.24
N TRP A 7 47.96 -14.81 14.62
CA TRP A 7 47.75 -13.46 14.07
C TRP A 7 46.72 -13.45 12.94
N ALA A 8 46.71 -14.46 12.09
CA ALA A 8 45.72 -14.60 11.02
C ALA A 8 44.29 -14.73 11.58
N ILE A 9 44.10 -15.52 12.64
CA ILE A 9 42.79 -15.68 13.30
C ILE A 9 42.34 -14.35 13.91
N VAL A 10 43.23 -13.65 14.61
CA VAL A 10 42.91 -12.33 15.20
C VAL A 10 42.49 -11.33 14.12
N ARG A 11 43.18 -11.28 12.97
CA ARG A 11 42.76 -10.43 11.83
C ARG A 11 41.36 -10.75 11.36
N MET A 12 41.06 -12.03 11.17
CA MET A 12 39.75 -12.45 10.66
C MET A 12 38.62 -12.04 11.61
N VAL A 13 38.82 -12.23 12.93
CA VAL A 13 37.85 -11.83 13.94
C VAL A 13 37.65 -10.31 13.97
N VAL A 14 38.73 -9.54 13.89
CA VAL A 14 38.67 -8.07 13.86
C VAL A 14 37.96 -7.57 12.61
N VAL A 15 38.28 -8.10 11.44
CA VAL A 15 37.64 -7.71 10.17
C VAL A 15 36.15 -8.06 10.19
N MET A 16 35.78 -9.20 10.76
CA MET A 16 34.38 -9.62 10.89
C MET A 16 33.59 -8.69 11.82
N ALA A 17 34.16 -8.32 12.97
CA ALA A 17 33.54 -7.38 13.90
C ALA A 17 33.34 -5.99 13.27
N ILE A 18 34.36 -5.48 12.55
CA ILE A 18 34.27 -4.21 11.83
C ILE A 18 33.19 -4.27 10.74
N SER A 19 33.18 -5.33 9.94
CA SER A 19 32.19 -5.53 8.88
C SER A 19 30.76 -5.58 9.42
N TYR A 20 30.54 -6.23 10.57
CA TYR A 20 29.25 -6.29 11.23
C TYR A 20 28.75 -4.90 11.68
N LEU A 21 29.62 -4.12 12.32
CA LEU A 21 29.27 -2.76 12.76
C LEU A 21 29.00 -1.82 11.59
N VAL A 22 29.81 -1.89 10.53
CA VAL A 22 29.60 -1.12 9.30
C VAL A 22 28.27 -1.51 8.64
N SER A 23 28.01 -2.80 8.50
CA SER A 23 26.76 -3.31 7.93
C SER A 23 25.55 -2.86 8.73
N GLN A 24 25.61 -2.84 10.06
CA GLN A 24 24.52 -2.34 10.89
C GLN A 24 24.32 -0.81 10.74
N ALA A 25 25.41 -0.05 10.66
CA ALA A 25 25.35 1.40 10.51
C ALA A 25 24.87 1.85 9.13
N THR A 26 25.21 1.10 8.07
CA THR A 26 24.81 1.42 6.69
C THR A 26 23.57 0.66 6.24
N ALA A 27 23.14 -0.37 6.99
CA ALA A 27 21.88 -1.06 6.71
C ALA A 27 20.77 -0.02 6.70
N ARG A 28 20.12 0.08 5.55
CA ARG A 28 18.92 0.90 5.39
C ARG A 28 17.91 0.38 6.40
N LYS A 29 17.65 1.16 7.45
CA LYS A 29 16.60 0.85 8.44
C LYS A 29 15.35 0.52 7.64
N GLN A 30 14.83 -0.69 7.82
CA GLN A 30 13.62 -1.12 7.14
C GLN A 30 12.50 -0.20 7.61
N SER A 31 12.26 0.86 6.84
CA SER A 31 11.12 1.72 7.08
C SER A 31 9.92 0.87 6.68
N ASN A 32 9.08 0.51 7.65
CA ASN A 32 7.69 0.12 7.37
C ASN A 32 6.92 1.33 6.83
N ASN A 33 7.44 1.95 5.77
CA ASN A 33 6.81 2.97 4.96
C ASN A 33 6.00 2.32 3.83
N SER A 34 5.63 1.05 4.00
CA SER A 34 4.43 0.56 3.31
C SER A 34 3.29 1.42 3.85
N PRO A 35 2.65 2.26 3.02
CA PRO A 35 1.49 3.02 3.47
C PRO A 35 0.52 2.02 4.10
N GLU A 36 -0.03 2.36 5.27
CA GLU A 36 -1.11 1.55 5.83
C GLU A 36 -2.15 1.35 4.73
N ALA A 37 -2.52 0.08 4.50
CA ALA A 37 -3.51 -0.24 3.49
C ALA A 37 -4.78 0.52 3.87
N VAL A 38 -5.13 1.51 3.06
CA VAL A 38 -6.30 2.37 3.27
C VAL A 38 -7.51 1.48 3.48
N GLY A 39 -8.02 1.47 4.70
CA GLY A 39 -9.12 0.60 5.08
C GLY A 39 -10.41 1.08 4.44
N ALA A 40 -11.40 0.20 4.30
CA ALA A 40 -12.73 0.58 3.81
C ALA A 40 -13.40 1.72 4.64
N LYS A 41 -12.90 1.96 5.87
CA LYS A 41 -13.37 3.01 6.79
C LYS A 41 -12.68 4.36 6.59
N ASP A 42 -11.55 4.41 5.88
CA ASP A 42 -10.84 5.65 5.56
C ASP A 42 -11.44 6.35 4.33
N TRP A 43 -12.30 5.63 3.60
CA TRP A 43 -13.07 6.15 2.49
C TRP A 43 -14.40 6.71 3.01
N ASN A 44 -14.55 8.03 2.92
CA ASN A 44 -15.85 8.67 3.10
C ASN A 44 -16.69 8.46 1.84
N PHE A 45 -17.25 7.26 1.70
CA PHE A 45 -18.23 7.01 0.65
C PHE A 45 -19.53 7.74 1.00
N PRO A 46 -20.20 8.36 0.02
CA PRO A 46 -21.54 8.89 0.23
C PRO A 46 -22.48 7.72 0.56
N GLN A 47 -22.67 7.47 1.85
CA GLN A 47 -23.61 6.48 2.36
C GLN A 47 -24.99 7.12 2.39
N VAL A 48 -25.99 6.37 1.92
CA VAL A 48 -27.37 6.85 1.86
C VAL A 48 -28.00 6.60 3.22
N ASP A 49 -28.30 7.66 3.96
CA ASP A 49 -29.26 7.60 5.06
C ASP A 49 -30.69 7.63 4.48
N GLU A 50 -31.59 6.84 5.07
CA GLU A 50 -33.01 6.82 4.68
C GLU A 50 -33.61 8.22 4.75
N GLY A 51 -34.03 8.77 3.60
CA GLY A 51 -34.61 10.12 3.49
C GLY A 51 -33.74 11.16 2.78
N THR A 52 -32.56 10.78 2.27
CA THR A 52 -31.71 11.69 1.46
C THR A 52 -32.47 12.14 0.18
N PRO A 53 -32.62 13.45 -0.07
CA PRO A 53 -33.38 13.96 -1.22
C PRO A 53 -32.72 13.59 -2.56
N GLN A 54 -33.54 13.20 -3.53
CA GLN A 54 -33.07 12.84 -4.87
C GLN A 54 -32.92 14.09 -5.75
N CYS A 55 -31.69 14.45 -6.07
CA CYS A 55 -31.38 15.55 -6.99
C CYS A 55 -31.50 15.07 -8.45
N VAL A 56 -32.27 15.77 -9.28
CA VAL A 56 -32.38 15.53 -10.73
C VAL A 56 -31.74 16.70 -11.48
N PHE A 57 -30.68 16.42 -12.22
CA PHE A 57 -29.96 17.43 -13.00
C PHE A 57 -30.44 17.44 -14.46
N PHE A 58 -30.61 18.65 -15.01
CA PHE A 58 -30.84 18.86 -16.44
C PHE A 58 -29.67 19.66 -17.00
N GLY A 59 -28.92 19.09 -17.95
CA GLY A 59 -27.71 19.69 -18.52
C GLY A 59 -26.42 19.29 -17.81
N ASP A 60 -25.31 19.96 -18.13
CA ASP A 60 -23.99 19.67 -17.56
C ASP A 60 -23.83 20.39 -16.21
N CYS A 61 -23.79 19.61 -15.12
CA CYS A 61 -23.60 20.11 -13.77
C CYS A 61 -22.55 19.25 -13.06
N TRP A 62 -21.60 19.91 -12.40
CA TRP A 62 -20.62 19.25 -11.54
C TRP A 62 -21.20 19.18 -10.13
N THR A 63 -21.32 17.98 -9.57
CA THR A 63 -21.76 17.73 -8.20
C THR A 63 -20.62 17.12 -7.39
N GLU A 64 -20.56 17.45 -6.11
CA GLU A 64 -19.53 16.92 -5.19
C GLU A 64 -19.75 15.43 -4.91
N ASP A 65 -21.02 14.99 -4.93
CA ASP A 65 -21.41 13.61 -4.64
C ASP A 65 -22.07 12.94 -5.85
N TRP A 66 -21.55 11.77 -6.24
CA TRP A 66 -22.17 10.90 -7.23
C TRP A 66 -22.94 9.79 -6.52
N GLN A 67 -24.28 9.81 -6.63
CA GLN A 67 -25.13 8.76 -6.07
C GLN A 67 -25.59 7.81 -7.16
N VAL A 68 -25.38 6.51 -6.97
CA VAL A 68 -25.99 5.49 -7.84
C VAL A 68 -27.46 5.35 -7.44
N LEU A 69 -28.34 5.92 -8.26
CA LEU A 69 -29.79 5.94 -8.00
C LEU A 69 -30.47 4.60 -8.30
N ALA A 70 -29.92 3.83 -9.24
CA ALA A 70 -30.42 2.51 -9.60
C ALA A 70 -29.26 1.64 -10.06
N TYR A 71 -29.17 0.44 -9.50
CA TYR A 71 -28.19 -0.56 -9.87
C TYR A 71 -28.92 -1.87 -10.19
N GLY A 72 -28.73 -2.38 -11.42
CA GLY A 72 -29.49 -3.54 -11.91
C GLY A 72 -29.18 -3.86 -13.37
N ASN A 73 -29.98 -4.75 -13.96
CA ASN A 73 -29.81 -5.27 -15.33
C ASN A 73 -28.47 -6.01 -15.54
N TYR A 74 -28.08 -6.83 -14.56
CA TYR A 74 -27.04 -7.82 -14.78
C TYR A 74 -27.48 -8.78 -15.87
N ARG A 75 -26.78 -8.76 -17.00
CA ARG A 75 -26.97 -9.76 -18.03
C ARG A 75 -25.98 -10.89 -17.78
N THR A 76 -26.53 -12.08 -17.54
CA THR A 76 -25.77 -13.33 -17.53
C THR A 76 -25.53 -13.86 -18.94
N THR A 77 -26.03 -13.16 -19.95
CA THR A 77 -25.95 -13.52 -21.36
C THR A 77 -25.24 -12.43 -22.16
N GLU A 78 -24.49 -12.85 -23.18
CA GLU A 78 -23.68 -11.97 -24.02
C GLU A 78 -24.55 -10.97 -24.80
N ILE A 79 -24.02 -9.75 -25.01
CA ILE A 79 -24.67 -8.73 -25.83
C ILE A 79 -24.62 -9.19 -27.29
N LYS A 80 -25.78 -9.55 -27.85
CA LYS A 80 -25.89 -9.84 -29.28
C LYS A 80 -25.75 -8.53 -30.06
N LYS A 81 -24.74 -8.47 -30.92
CA LYS A 81 -24.54 -7.38 -31.88
C LYS A 81 -25.56 -7.57 -33.03
N GLY A 82 -26.42 -6.56 -33.23
CA GLY A 82 -27.24 -6.44 -34.43
C GLY A 82 -26.46 -5.86 -35.59
#